data_AF-A0A3N5L5X7-F1
#
_entry.id   AF-A0A3N5L5X7-F1
#
_cell.length_a   1.000
_cell.length_b   1.000
_cell.length_c   1.000
_cell.angle_alpha   90.00
_cell.angle_beta   90.00
_cell.angle_gamma   90.00
#
_symmetry.space_group_name_H-M   'P 1'
#
loop_
_entity.id
_entity.type
_entity.pdbx_description
1 polymer ?
#
loop_
_entity_poly.entity_id
_entity_poly.type
_entity_poly.pdbx_seq_one_letter_code
_entity_poly.pdbx_strand_id
1 'polypeptide(L)'
;MKVTRASYRRDTYYKRVVTAVNQILCDGSIVAPVEVFIRMDLLKREKLEDWRFGRVPYLERVINCNLSKTGRILKILALHAEDRGLKPSRTVYKKWGKGVKPLLWFSKYRHPRLEAAYSTHYVQQRRKAESAPGPEAPGGPPRECSQDSSDSQELPTQ
;
A
#
# COMPACT_ATOMS: atom_id res chain seq x y z
N MET A 1 -9.77 -19.64 -19.63
CA MET A 1 -8.37 -19.27 -19.97
C MET A 1 -7.49 -19.25 -18.71
N LYS A 2 -6.34 -19.93 -18.72
CA LYS A 2 -5.32 -19.84 -17.65
C LYS A 2 -4.48 -18.57 -17.84
N VAL A 3 -4.25 -17.81 -16.77
CA VAL A 3 -3.36 -16.63 -16.82
C VAL A 3 -1.91 -17.11 -16.75
N THR A 4 -1.15 -16.84 -17.80
CA THR A 4 0.28 -17.17 -17.90
C THR A 4 1.09 -15.93 -18.26
N ARG A 5 2.41 -15.97 -18.11
CA ARG A 5 3.30 -14.84 -18.43
C ARG A 5 3.14 -14.36 -19.89
N ALA A 6 2.87 -15.26 -20.83
CA ALA A 6 2.69 -14.92 -22.24
C ALA A 6 1.30 -14.33 -22.57
N SER A 7 0.29 -14.49 -21.71
CA SER A 7 -1.11 -14.17 -22.02
C SER A 7 -1.77 -13.18 -21.07
N TYR A 8 -1.16 -12.86 -19.92
CA TYR A 8 -1.83 -12.08 -18.87
C TYR A 8 -2.27 -10.68 -19.31
N ARG A 9 -1.57 -10.07 -20.28
CA ARG A 9 -1.93 -8.74 -20.84
C ARG A 9 -3.22 -8.75 -21.66
N ARG A 10 -3.64 -9.91 -22.17
CA ARG A 10 -4.91 -10.09 -22.92
C ARG A 10 -6.09 -10.35 -21.99
N ASP A 11 -5.86 -10.46 -20.69
CA ASP A 11 -6.91 -10.76 -19.73
C ASP A 11 -7.87 -9.58 -19.56
N THR A 12 -9.16 -9.86 -19.36
CA THR A 12 -10.18 -8.82 -19.20
C THR A 12 -9.94 -7.95 -17.97
N TYR A 13 -9.31 -8.49 -16.93
CA TYR A 13 -8.98 -7.73 -15.71
C TYR A 13 -7.69 -6.92 -15.83
N TYR A 14 -6.85 -7.16 -16.84
CA TYR A 14 -5.53 -6.54 -16.95
C TYR A 14 -5.59 -5.02 -16.92
N LYS A 15 -6.44 -4.41 -17.76
CA LYS A 15 -6.57 -2.95 -17.84
C LYS A 15 -6.91 -2.31 -16.48
N ARG A 16 -7.87 -2.90 -15.77
CA ARG A 16 -8.29 -2.42 -14.44
C ARG A 16 -7.20 -2.56 -13.40
N VAL A 17 -6.46 -3.68 -13.41
CA VAL A 17 -5.32 -3.89 -12.52
C VAL A 17 -4.23 -2.86 -12.77
N VAL A 18 -3.85 -2.63 -14.03
CA VAL A 18 -2.83 -1.62 -14.38
C VAL A 18 -3.24 -0.22 -13.94
N THR A 19 -4.50 0.17 -14.18
CA THR A 19 -5.03 1.46 -13.73
C THR A 19 -4.94 1.58 -12.21
N ALA A 20 -5.37 0.57 -11.46
CA ALA A 20 -5.28 0.57 -10.00
C ALA A 20 -3.84 0.68 -9.51
N VAL A 21 -2.92 -0.11 -10.09
CA VAL A 21 -1.49 -0.07 -9.76
C VAL A 21 -0.90 1.31 -10.03
N ASN A 22 -1.23 1.94 -11.17
CA ASN A 22 -0.77 3.28 -11.51
C ASN A 22 -1.23 4.31 -10.46
N GLN A 23 -2.51 4.28 -10.11
CA GLN A 23 -3.06 5.20 -9.12
C GLN A 23 -2.37 5.04 -7.76
N ILE A 24 -2.11 3.80 -7.34
CA ILE A 24 -1.39 3.53 -6.08
C ILE A 24 0.04 4.06 -6.12
N LEU A 25 0.73 3.91 -7.26
CA LEU A 25 2.09 4.42 -7.44
C LEU A 25 2.18 5.94 -7.62
N CYS A 26 1.07 6.61 -7.99
CA CYS A 26 1.01 8.07 -7.95
C CYS A 26 0.96 8.57 -6.50
N ASP A 27 0.24 7.87 -5.63
CA ASP A 27 0.04 8.28 -4.22
C ASP A 27 1.18 7.80 -3.31
N GLY A 28 1.97 6.80 -3.72
CA GLY A 28 3.01 6.21 -2.89
C GLY A 28 3.96 5.29 -3.68
N SER A 29 4.77 4.50 -2.97
CA SER A 29 5.78 3.62 -3.60
C SER A 29 5.51 2.12 -3.40
N ILE A 30 4.41 1.75 -2.74
CA ILE A 30 4.12 0.38 -2.35
C ILE A 30 2.74 -0.03 -2.86
N VAL A 31 2.71 -1.10 -3.64
CA VAL A 31 1.48 -1.70 -4.17
C VAL A 31 1.14 -2.94 -3.36
N ALA A 32 0.10 -2.84 -2.52
CA ALA A 32 -0.43 -3.96 -1.78
C ALA A 32 -1.66 -4.55 -2.50
N PRO A 33 -1.82 -5.89 -2.55
CA PRO A 33 -2.98 -6.52 -3.16
C PRO A 33 -4.33 -6.02 -2.62
N VAL A 34 -4.42 -5.79 -1.30
CA VAL A 34 -5.61 -5.20 -0.65
C VAL A 34 -5.99 -3.84 -1.22
N GLU A 35 -5.01 -2.97 -1.50
CA GLU A 35 -5.27 -1.65 -2.06
C GLU A 35 -5.70 -1.75 -3.53
N VAL A 36 -5.15 -2.72 -4.29
CA VAL A 36 -5.63 -3.00 -5.65
C VAL A 36 -7.10 -3.40 -5.65
N PHE A 37 -7.53 -4.24 -4.71
CA PHE A 37 -8.96 -4.57 -4.57
C PHE A 37 -9.82 -3.35 -4.20
N ILE A 38 -9.31 -2.44 -3.38
CA ILE A 38 -10.00 -1.18 -3.06
C ILE A 38 -10.15 -0.29 -4.30
N ARG A 39 -9.07 -0.03 -5.04
CA ARG A 39 -9.09 0.80 -6.26
C ARG A 39 -9.94 0.19 -7.38
N MET A 40 -10.08 -1.13 -7.38
CA MET A 40 -10.98 -1.84 -8.30
C MET A 40 -12.44 -1.89 -7.81
N ASP A 41 -12.77 -1.28 -6.67
CA ASP A 41 -14.10 -1.33 -6.04
C ASP A 41 -14.58 -2.76 -5.73
N LEU A 42 -13.64 -3.66 -5.43
CA LEU A 42 -13.90 -5.05 -5.05
C LEU A 42 -13.81 -5.26 -3.54
N LEU A 43 -13.29 -4.29 -2.80
CA LEU A 43 -13.18 -4.30 -1.36
C LEU A 43 -13.42 -2.90 -0.82
N LYS A 44 -14.38 -2.74 0.08
CA LYS A 44 -14.60 -1.46 0.78
C LYS A 44 -13.57 -1.27 1.90
N ARG A 45 -13.14 -0.02 2.12
CA ARG A 45 -12.17 0.32 3.19
C ARG A 45 -12.68 -0.08 4.58
N GLU A 46 -13.95 0.16 4.86
CA GLU A 46 -14.64 -0.27 6.10
C GLU A 46 -14.50 -1.78 6.34
N LYS A 47 -14.61 -2.60 5.28
CA LYS A 47 -14.51 -4.05 5.38
C LYS A 47 -13.08 -4.53 5.56
N LEU A 48 -12.10 -3.81 4.99
CA LEU A 48 -10.71 -4.03 5.31
C LEU A 48 -10.46 -3.79 6.80
N GLU A 49 -10.99 -2.70 7.37
CA GLU A 49 -10.86 -2.38 8.79
C GLU A 49 -11.53 -3.42 9.68
N ASP A 50 -12.77 -3.84 9.37
CA ASP A 50 -13.46 -4.92 10.07
C ASP A 50 -12.58 -6.19 10.15
N TRP A 51 -11.93 -6.56 9.04
CA TRP A 51 -10.97 -7.67 9.01
C TRP A 51 -9.69 -7.36 9.80
N ARG A 52 -9.14 -6.14 9.72
CA ARG A 52 -7.94 -5.75 10.48
C ARG A 52 -8.16 -5.79 11.98
N PHE A 53 -9.36 -5.46 12.45
CA PHE A 53 -9.76 -5.59 13.86
C PHE A 53 -10.19 -7.03 14.24
N GLY A 54 -10.20 -7.96 13.29
CA GLY A 54 -10.58 -9.35 13.51
C GLY A 54 -12.07 -9.57 13.73
N ARG A 55 -12.93 -8.63 13.32
CA ARG A 55 -14.39 -8.82 13.27
C ARG A 55 -14.78 -9.80 12.16
N VAL A 56 -13.95 -9.88 11.13
CA VAL A 56 -14.07 -10.84 10.03
C VAL A 56 -12.92 -11.85 10.15
N PRO A 57 -13.19 -13.17 10.07
CA PRO A 57 -12.17 -14.20 10.28
C PRO A 57 -11.12 -14.30 9.16
N TYR A 58 -11.49 -13.96 7.92
CA TYR A 58 -10.58 -13.98 6.78
C TYR A 58 -11.03 -12.99 5.69
N LEU A 59 -10.07 -12.38 4.97
CA LEU A 59 -10.34 -11.27 4.05
C LEU A 59 -11.28 -11.65 2.90
N GLU A 60 -11.13 -12.84 2.33
CA GLU A 60 -11.93 -13.30 1.18
C GLU A 60 -13.44 -13.28 1.44
N ARG A 61 -13.87 -13.31 2.71
CA ARG A 61 -15.29 -13.24 3.07
C ARG A 61 -15.92 -11.89 2.71
N VAL A 62 -15.12 -10.83 2.64
CA VAL A 62 -15.59 -9.46 2.42
C VAL A 62 -15.11 -8.86 1.09
N ILE A 63 -14.47 -9.66 0.24
CA ILE A 63 -14.17 -9.28 -1.13
C ILE A 63 -15.42 -9.54 -1.98
N ASN A 64 -15.87 -8.52 -2.71
CA ASN A 64 -17.07 -8.54 -3.55
C ASN A 64 -16.81 -9.23 -4.90
N CYS A 65 -16.09 -10.35 -4.92
CA CYS A 65 -15.96 -11.20 -6.11
C CYS A 65 -15.69 -12.67 -5.77
N ASN A 66 -15.84 -13.56 -6.75
CA ASN A 66 -15.60 -14.99 -6.54
C ASN A 66 -14.10 -15.31 -6.43
N LEU A 67 -13.76 -16.40 -5.74
CA LEU A 67 -12.38 -16.82 -5.48
C LEU A 67 -11.55 -16.98 -6.77
N SER A 68 -12.17 -17.47 -7.84
CA SER A 68 -11.52 -17.62 -9.15
C SER A 68 -11.08 -16.27 -9.73
N LYS A 69 -11.89 -15.23 -9.60
CA LYS A 69 -11.57 -13.85 -10.02
C LYS A 69 -10.49 -13.27 -9.13
N THR A 70 -10.58 -13.47 -7.82
CA THR A 70 -9.57 -12.95 -6.88
C THR A 70 -8.19 -13.53 -7.16
N GLY A 71 -8.09 -14.86 -7.30
CA GLY A 71 -6.84 -15.52 -7.67
C GLY A 71 -6.31 -15.07 -9.04
N ARG A 72 -7.20 -14.82 -10.00
CA ARG A 72 -6.83 -14.30 -11.33
C ARG A 72 -6.23 -12.90 -11.25
N ILE A 73 -6.85 -11.99 -10.48
CA ILE A 73 -6.36 -10.64 -10.25
C ILE A 73 -4.99 -10.65 -9.57
N LEU A 74 -4.82 -11.46 -8.52
CA LEU A 74 -3.54 -11.63 -7.83
C LEU A 74 -2.43 -12.10 -8.79
N LYS A 75 -2.74 -13.05 -9.68
CA LYS A 75 -1.80 -13.56 -10.67
C LYS A 75 -1.39 -12.48 -11.68
N ILE A 76 -2.36 -11.71 -12.18
CA ILE A 76 -2.13 -10.59 -13.11
C ILE A 76 -1.28 -9.51 -12.43
N LEU A 77 -1.60 -9.16 -11.19
CA LEU A 77 -0.84 -8.20 -10.39
C LEU A 77 0.62 -8.63 -10.25
N ALA A 78 0.87 -9.89 -9.86
CA ALA A 78 2.22 -10.41 -9.70
C ALA A 78 3.04 -10.33 -11.00
N LEU A 79 2.46 -10.76 -12.12
CA LEU A 79 3.13 -10.72 -13.43
C LEU A 79 3.37 -9.28 -13.89
N HIS A 80 2.40 -8.40 -13.70
CA HIS A 80 2.55 -6.99 -14.08
C HIS A 80 3.60 -6.27 -13.23
N ALA A 81 3.65 -6.57 -11.93
CA ALA A 81 4.64 -6.00 -11.02
C ALA A 81 6.07 -6.46 -11.36
N GLU A 82 6.24 -7.75 -11.68
CA GLU A 82 7.51 -8.31 -12.17
C GLU A 82 7.97 -7.64 -13.46
N ASP A 83 7.06 -7.51 -14.45
CA ASP A 83 7.36 -6.84 -15.73
C ASP A 83 7.71 -5.34 -15.57
N ARG A 84 7.26 -4.71 -14.48
CA ARG A 84 7.62 -3.34 -14.11
C ARG A 84 8.90 -3.22 -13.29
N GLY A 85 9.52 -4.33 -12.91
CA GLY A 85 10.69 -4.34 -12.03
C GLY A 85 10.37 -3.93 -10.58
N LEU A 86 9.13 -4.08 -10.13
CA LEU A 86 8.78 -3.84 -8.72
C LEU A 86 9.31 -4.99 -7.87
N LYS A 87 9.92 -4.66 -6.72
CA LYS A 87 10.48 -5.67 -5.84
C LYS A 87 9.38 -6.30 -4.97
N PRO A 88 9.18 -7.64 -5.02
CA PRO A 88 8.27 -8.30 -4.10
C PRO A 88 8.84 -8.27 -2.67
N SER A 89 7.99 -7.90 -1.72
CA SER A 89 8.28 -7.87 -0.28
C SER A 89 7.11 -8.50 0.46
N ARG A 90 7.39 -9.49 1.31
CA ARG A 90 6.34 -10.21 2.03
C ARG A 90 5.98 -9.46 3.32
N THR A 91 4.69 -9.15 3.48
CA THR A 91 4.17 -8.41 4.63
C THR A 91 3.25 -9.29 5.47
N VAL A 92 3.54 -9.39 6.77
CA VAL A 92 2.72 -10.16 7.71
C VAL A 92 1.62 -9.28 8.29
N TYR A 93 0.37 -9.75 8.20
CA TYR A 93 -0.77 -9.04 8.75
C TYR A 93 -1.10 -9.57 10.14
N LYS A 94 -1.01 -8.67 11.13
CA LYS A 94 -1.48 -8.91 12.49
C LYS A 94 -2.75 -8.12 12.75
N LYS A 95 -3.59 -8.66 13.63
CA LYS A 95 -4.78 -7.98 14.16
C LYS A 95 -4.38 -6.63 14.79
N TRP A 96 -5.20 -5.62 14.53
CA TRP A 96 -5.12 -4.30 15.15
C TRP A 96 -5.81 -4.26 16.51
N GLY A 97 -5.41 -3.29 17.35
CA GLY A 97 -5.94 -3.09 18.69
C GLY A 97 -4.93 -3.37 19.81
N LYS A 98 -5.42 -3.33 21.05
CA LYS A 98 -4.65 -3.61 22.28
C LYS A 98 -4.67 -5.11 22.60
N GLY A 99 -3.65 -5.59 23.31
CA GLY A 99 -3.53 -6.99 23.73
C GLY A 99 -2.86 -7.90 22.69
N VAL A 100 -3.18 -9.20 22.75
CA VAL A 100 -2.61 -10.22 21.85
C VAL A 100 -2.99 -9.93 20.40
N LYS A 101 -2.00 -9.92 19.50
CA LYS A 101 -2.16 -9.59 18.08
C LYS A 101 -1.97 -10.85 17.22
N PRO A 102 -2.98 -11.74 17.13
CA PRO A 102 -2.89 -12.92 16.29
C PRO A 102 -2.68 -12.54 14.82
N LEU A 103 -2.14 -13.50 14.06
CA LEU A 103 -2.02 -13.39 12.62
C LEU A 103 -3.40 -13.39 11.98
N LEU A 104 -3.61 -12.51 11.00
CA LEU A 104 -4.80 -12.50 10.17
C LEU A 104 -4.58 -13.40 8.96
N TRP A 105 -5.65 -14.09 8.55
CA TRP A 105 -5.64 -14.94 7.37
C TRP A 105 -6.41 -14.27 6.24
N PHE A 106 -5.96 -14.51 5.02
CA PHE A 106 -6.63 -13.99 3.84
C PHE A 106 -7.73 -14.94 3.36
N SER A 107 -7.47 -16.25 3.40
CA SER A 107 -8.35 -17.29 2.89
C SER A 107 -8.90 -18.20 3.99
N LYS A 108 -10.06 -18.82 3.74
CA LYS A 108 -10.71 -19.76 4.68
C LYS A 108 -9.82 -20.97 5.00
N TYR A 109 -9.17 -21.52 3.99
CA TYR A 109 -8.37 -22.75 4.09
C TYR A 109 -6.87 -22.52 4.28
N ARG A 110 -6.44 -21.24 4.36
CA ARG A 110 -5.03 -20.83 4.57
C ARG A 110 -4.06 -21.46 3.58
N HIS A 111 -4.45 -21.54 2.31
CA HIS A 111 -3.60 -22.13 1.29
C HIS A 111 -2.28 -21.33 1.18
N PRO A 112 -1.10 -21.94 1.40
CA PRO A 112 0.15 -21.19 1.52
C PRO A 112 0.47 -20.30 0.33
N ARG A 113 0.19 -20.78 -0.89
CA ARG A 113 0.39 -20.03 -2.14
C ARG A 113 -0.51 -18.80 -2.24
N LEU A 114 -1.73 -18.92 -1.75
CA LEU A 114 -2.72 -17.86 -1.80
C LEU A 114 -2.44 -16.81 -0.72
N GLU A 115 -2.16 -17.26 0.51
CA GLU A 115 -1.70 -16.38 1.60
C GLU A 115 -0.45 -15.60 1.20
N ALA A 116 0.53 -16.26 0.56
CA ALA A 116 1.70 -15.61 0.01
C ALA A 116 1.31 -14.52 -1.01
N ALA A 117 0.46 -14.84 -1.99
CA ALA A 117 0.03 -13.89 -3.02
C ALA A 117 -0.67 -12.64 -2.46
N TYR A 118 -1.49 -12.76 -1.42
CA TYR A 118 -2.10 -11.61 -0.74
C TYR A 118 -1.10 -10.82 0.11
N SER A 119 -0.17 -11.51 0.76
CA SER A 119 0.83 -10.91 1.65
C SER A 119 1.99 -10.23 0.92
N THR A 120 2.20 -10.53 -0.37
CA THR A 120 3.28 -9.93 -1.16
C THR A 120 2.90 -8.54 -1.62
N HIS A 121 3.62 -7.55 -1.11
CA HIS A 121 3.59 -6.17 -1.56
C HIS A 121 4.67 -5.95 -2.60
N TYR A 122 4.45 -5.03 -3.53
CA TYR A 122 5.41 -4.71 -4.58
C TYR A 122 5.90 -3.28 -4.38
N VAL A 123 7.19 -3.16 -4.11
CA VAL A 123 7.82 -1.87 -3.79
C VAL A 123 8.50 -1.33 -5.03
N GLN A 124 8.16 -0.10 -5.40
CA GLN A 124 8.90 0.65 -6.39
C GLN A 124 10.20 1.11 -5.75
N GLN A 125 11.31 0.56 -6.22
CA GLN A 125 12.62 1.05 -5.82
C GLN A 125 12.80 2.44 -6.42
N ARG A 126 12.93 3.47 -5.56
CA ARG A 126 13.50 4.73 -6.02
C ARG A 126 14.91 4.40 -6.52
N ARG A 127 15.25 4.84 -7.74
CA ARG A 127 16.64 4.82 -8.18
C ARG A 127 17.41 5.59 -7.12
N LYS A 128 18.33 4.91 -6.43
CA LYS A 128 19.28 5.57 -5.55
C LYS A 128 20.05 6.53 -6.46
N ALA A 129 19.76 7.83 -6.37
CA ALA A 129 20.65 8.82 -6.96
C ALA A 129 22.03 8.54 -6.35
N GLU A 130 23.01 8.37 -7.23
CA GLU A 130 24.38 8.08 -6.87
C GLU A 130 24.89 9.12 -5.86
N SER A 131 25.64 8.63 -4.88
CA SER A 131 26.19 9.38 -3.75
C SER A 131 27.01 10.61 -4.17
N ALA A 132 26.67 11.79 -3.66
CA ALA A 132 27.66 12.83 -3.43
C ALA A 132 28.23 12.64 -2.02
N PRO A 133 29.57 12.57 -1.82
CA PRO A 133 30.15 12.66 -0.49
C PRO A 133 29.83 14.06 0.06
N GLY A 134 29.21 14.11 1.24
CA GLY A 134 28.86 15.38 1.88
C GLY A 134 30.13 16.19 2.17
N PRO A 135 30.16 17.50 1.90
CA PRO A 135 31.23 18.34 2.39
C PRO A 135 31.12 18.42 3.92
N GLU A 136 32.26 18.25 4.56
CA GLU A 136 32.51 18.48 5.97
C GLU A 136 31.84 19.76 6.48
N ALA A 137 31.29 19.67 7.68
CA ALA A 137 30.85 20.83 8.43
C ALA A 137 32.05 21.73 8.81
N PRO A 138 31.91 23.05 8.73
CA PRO A 138 32.54 23.93 9.69
C PRO A 138 31.47 24.46 10.65
N GLY A 139 31.81 24.40 11.94
CA GLY A 139 30.93 24.80 13.04
C GLY A 139 30.57 26.29 13.02
N GLY A 140 29.44 26.58 13.64
CA GLY A 140 29.02 27.91 14.08
C GLY A 140 27.99 27.75 15.21
N PRO A 141 28.10 28.51 16.31
CA PRO A 141 27.31 28.28 17.52
C PRO A 141 25.85 28.73 17.35
N PRO A 142 24.92 28.23 18.17
CA PRO A 142 23.53 28.68 18.15
C PRO A 142 23.46 30.11 18.72
N ARG A 143 22.77 31.02 18.04
CA ARG A 143 22.41 32.33 18.61
C ARG A 143 20.90 32.53 18.58
N GLU A 144 20.35 32.29 19.77
CA GLU A 144 19.28 33.03 20.47
C GLU A 144 18.22 33.75 19.62
N CYS A 145 17.00 33.22 19.71
CA CYS A 145 15.78 33.93 19.38
C CYS A 145 15.44 34.85 20.56
N SER A 146 15.88 36.10 20.49
CA SER A 146 15.51 37.13 21.48
C SER A 146 14.15 37.72 21.14
N GLN A 147 13.27 37.71 22.14
CA GLN A 147 12.04 38.48 22.23
C GLN A 147 12.37 39.97 22.44
N ASP A 148 11.59 40.86 21.81
CA ASP A 148 11.14 42.15 22.36
C ASP A 148 9.97 42.62 21.46
N SER A 149 8.71 42.41 21.85
CA SER A 149 7.85 43.24 22.70
C SER A 149 7.47 44.61 22.11
N SER A 150 6.15 44.80 21.97
CA SER A 150 5.35 46.03 22.09
C SER A 150 5.66 47.27 21.23
N ASP A 151 4.67 47.73 20.46
CA ASP A 151 4.02 49.01 20.81
C ASP A 151 2.58 49.13 20.27
N SER A 152 1.78 49.91 20.99
CA SER A 152 0.31 49.96 21.03
C SER A 152 -0.32 51.03 20.12
N GLN A 153 -1.65 50.90 19.88
CA GLN A 153 -2.67 51.99 19.82
C GLN A 153 -2.66 52.94 18.58
N GLU A 154 -3.76 53.48 18.01
CA GLU A 154 -5.20 53.64 18.33
C GLU A 154 -6.09 53.61 17.05
N LEU A 155 -7.40 53.39 17.22
CA LEU A 155 -8.47 53.65 16.24
C LEU A 155 -9.15 54.99 16.57
N PRO A 156 -9.48 55.86 15.59
CA PRO A 156 -10.36 56.99 15.83
C PRO A 156 -11.84 56.61 15.61
N THR A 157 -12.67 56.99 16.57
CA THR A 157 -14.11 57.21 16.43
C THR A 157 -14.38 58.35 15.45
N GLN A 158 -15.18 58.12 14.41
CA GLN A 158 -16.46 58.82 14.12
C GLN A 158 -17.30 57.96 13.17
#